data_AF-A0A7C6SQC9-F1
#
_entry.id   AF-A0A7C6SQC9-F1
#
_cell.length_a   1.000
_cell.length_b   1.000
_cell.length_c   1.000
_cell.angle_alpha   90.00
_cell.angle_beta   90.00
_cell.angle_gamma   90.00
#
_symmetry.space_group_name_H-M   'P 1'
#
loop_
_entity.id
_entity.type
_entity.pdbx_description
1 polymer ?
#
loop_
_entity_poly.entity_id
_entity_poly.type
_entity_poly.pdbx_seq_one_letter_code
_entity_poly.pdbx_strand_id
1 'polypeptide(L)'
;MNNAPLFTLLGVSVTPYMLLIMASAALCLWLSYVHMNRAGVPRITLRVFLWLAVPLAVICSRVGYGLVYLPDTLDDPLRLLHLMENGYVLYGAALGVALAGWLAARA
;
A
#
# COMPACT_ATOMS: atom_id res chain seq x y z
N MET A 1 -16.88 1.96 -17.60
CA MET A 1 -15.80 1.00 -17.28
C MET A 1 -16.44 -0.19 -16.58
N ASN A 2 -16.44 -1.38 -17.19
CA ASN A 2 -17.07 -2.56 -16.63
C ASN A 2 -16.23 -3.10 -15.46
N ASN A 3 -16.57 -2.72 -14.24
CA ASN A 3 -15.96 -3.24 -13.00
C ASN A 3 -16.65 -4.53 -12.53
N ALA A 4 -17.06 -5.39 -13.45
CA ALA A 4 -17.63 -6.67 -13.09
C ALA A 4 -16.55 -7.50 -12.36
N PRO A 5 -16.87 -8.16 -11.24
CA PRO A 5 -15.92 -9.01 -10.55
C PRO A 5 -15.52 -10.18 -11.46
N LEU A 6 -14.21 -10.39 -11.63
CA LEU A 6 -13.67 -11.46 -12.48
C LEU A 6 -13.79 -12.82 -11.80
N PHE A 7 -13.53 -12.87 -10.50
CA PHE A 7 -13.64 -14.07 -9.67
C PHE A 7 -13.76 -13.66 -8.19
N THR A 8 -14.43 -14.49 -7.41
CA THR A 8 -14.52 -14.35 -5.95
C THR A 8 -13.55 -15.33 -5.32
N LEU A 9 -12.60 -14.83 -4.52
CA LEU A 9 -11.70 -15.64 -3.72
C LEU A 9 -12.03 -15.40 -2.25
N LEU A 10 -12.41 -16.45 -1.51
CA LEU A 10 -12.66 -16.39 -0.07
C LEU A 10 -13.66 -15.28 0.35
N GLY A 11 -14.69 -15.02 -0.47
CA GLY A 11 -15.68 -13.96 -0.21
C GLY A 11 -15.23 -12.55 -0.63
N VAL A 12 -14.01 -12.38 -1.14
CA VAL A 12 -13.51 -11.13 -1.71
C VAL A 12 -13.71 -11.14 -3.24
N SER A 13 -14.53 -10.22 -3.72
CA SER A 13 -14.75 -10.00 -5.16
C SER A 13 -13.56 -9.30 -5.78
N VAL A 14 -12.75 -10.04 -6.56
CA VAL A 14 -11.59 -9.47 -7.25
C VAL A 14 -12.07 -8.74 -8.50
N THR A 15 -12.02 -7.42 -8.44
CA THR A 15 -12.33 -6.55 -9.57
C THR A 15 -11.08 -6.34 -10.44
N PRO A 16 -11.24 -6.07 -11.75
CA PRO A 16 -10.12 -5.70 -12.62
C PRO A 16 -9.30 -4.52 -12.07
N TYR A 17 -9.98 -3.58 -11.42
CA TYR A 17 -9.37 -2.42 -10.77
C TYR A 17 -8.41 -2.81 -9.64
N MET A 18 -8.83 -3.73 -8.76
CA MET A 18 -8.00 -4.22 -7.67
C MET A 18 -6.76 -4.95 -8.20
N LEU A 19 -6.94 -5.72 -9.28
CA LEU A 19 -5.86 -6.43 -9.95
C LEU A 19 -4.84 -5.46 -10.56
N LEU A 20 -5.30 -4.35 -11.15
CA LEU A 20 -4.45 -3.29 -11.67
C LEU A 20 -3.66 -2.57 -10.57
N ILE A 21 -4.28 -2.29 -9.42
CA ILE A 21 -3.60 -1.71 -8.26
C ILE A 21 -2.51 -2.65 -7.74
N MET A 22 -2.83 -3.94 -7.56
CA MET A 22 -1.84 -4.91 -7.11
C MET A 22 -0.69 -5.06 -8.11
N ALA A 23 -0.99 -5.10 -9.40
CA ALA A 23 0.01 -5.17 -10.45
C ALA A 23 0.92 -3.93 -10.46
N SER A 24 0.35 -2.73 -10.35
CA SER A 24 1.13 -1.48 -10.29
C SER A 24 1.99 -1.38 -9.02
N ALA A 25 1.47 -1.78 -7.86
CA ALA A 25 2.25 -1.85 -6.62
C ALA A 25 3.42 -2.84 -6.72
N ALA A 26 3.16 -4.04 -7.28
CA ALA A 26 4.21 -5.03 -7.52
C ALA A 26 5.27 -4.52 -8.51
N LEU A 27 4.82 -3.85 -9.59
CA LEU A 27 5.71 -3.26 -10.59
C LEU A 27 6.57 -2.14 -9.98
N CYS A 28 6.02 -1.29 -9.12
CA CYS A 28 6.76 -0.27 -8.38
C CYS A 28 7.85 -0.91 -7.50
N LEU A 29 7.51 -1.91 -6.69
CA LEU A 29 8.48 -2.61 -5.85
C LEU A 29 9.59 -3.27 -6.67
N TRP A 30 9.22 -3.89 -7.80
CA TRP A 30 10.17 -4.50 -8.73
C TRP A 30 11.11 -3.47 -9.35
N LEU A 31 10.59 -2.33 -9.83
CA LEU A 31 11.40 -1.25 -10.38
C LEU A 31 12.34 -0.67 -9.31
N SER A 32 11.85 -0.41 -8.10
CA SER A 32 12.68 0.03 -6.98
C SER A 32 13.81 -0.96 -6.69
N TYR A 33 13.51 -2.27 -6.66
CA TYR A 33 14.52 -3.31 -6.48
C TYR A 33 15.59 -3.27 -7.58
N VAL A 34 15.18 -3.20 -8.86
CA VAL A 34 16.10 -3.15 -10.00
C VAL A 34 16.97 -1.89 -9.95
N HIS A 35 16.39 -0.73 -9.64
CA HIS A 35 17.12 0.53 -9.51
C HIS A 35 18.13 0.51 -8.37
N MET A 36 17.73 0.04 -7.19
CA MET A 36 18.63 -0.05 -6.01
C MET A 36 19.76 -1.05 -6.25
N ASN A 37 19.47 -2.18 -6.90
CA ASN A 37 20.49 -3.17 -7.24
C ASN A 37 21.48 -2.65 -8.29
N ARG A 38 21.00 -1.88 -9.30
CA ARG A 38 21.87 -1.22 -10.29
C ARG A 38 22.71 -0.09 -9.69
N ALA A 39 22.18 0.62 -8.70
CA ALA A 39 22.89 1.69 -8.00
C ALA A 39 23.95 1.19 -7.00
N GLY A 40 24.08 -0.13 -6.81
CA GLY A 40 25.04 -0.71 -5.88
C GLY A 40 24.67 -0.52 -4.41
N VAL A 41 23.39 -0.28 -4.11
CA VAL A 41 22.90 -0.13 -2.73
C VAL A 41 23.13 -1.43 -1.95
N PRO A 42 23.59 -1.36 -0.68
CA PRO A 42 23.78 -2.55 0.14
C PRO A 42 22.53 -3.44 0.16
N ARG A 43 22.73 -4.76 0.00
CA ARG A 43 21.63 -5.75 0.04
C ARG A 43 20.84 -5.75 1.36
N ILE A 44 21.44 -5.23 2.43
CA ILE A 44 20.76 -5.08 3.73
C ILE A 44 19.70 -3.98 3.64
N THR A 45 20.05 -2.80 3.13
CA THR A 45 19.16 -1.65 2.93
C THR A 45 18.01 -1.98 2.00
N LEU A 46 18.30 -2.70 0.91
CA LEU A 46 17.28 -3.14 -0.03
C LEU A 46 16.28 -4.11 0.62
N ARG A 47 16.76 -5.07 1.43
CA ARG A 47 15.87 -6.01 2.16
C ARG A 47 15.02 -5.28 3.19
N VAL A 48 15.61 -4.32 3.91
CA VAL A 48 14.89 -3.48 4.88
C VAL A 48 13.81 -2.66 4.19
N PHE A 49 14.11 -2.05 3.04
CA PHE A 49 13.13 -1.31 2.25
C PHE A 49 11.95 -2.20 1.83
N LEU A 50 12.20 -3.37 1.22
CA LEU A 50 11.13 -4.27 0.78
C LEU A 50 10.26 -4.76 1.95
N TRP A 51 10.89 -5.08 3.08
CA TRP A 51 10.18 -5.52 4.28
C TRP A 51 9.34 -4.41 4.91
N LEU A 52 9.80 -3.16 4.85
CA LEU A 52 9.12 -2.04 5.47
C LEU A 52 8.08 -1.40 4.54
N ALA A 53 8.30 -1.41 3.23
CA ALA A 53 7.42 -0.76 2.25
C ALA A 53 5.99 -1.29 2.29
N VAL A 54 5.81 -2.61 2.39
CA VAL A 54 4.48 -3.25 2.41
C VAL A 54 3.68 -2.89 3.68
N PRO A 55 4.17 -3.14 4.91
CA PRO A 55 3.41 -2.79 6.11
C PRO A 55 3.21 -1.29 6.26
N LEU A 56 4.21 -0.47 5.92
CA LEU A 56 4.10 0.99 6.06
C LEU A 56 3.11 1.57 5.04
N ALA A 57 3.04 1.03 3.82
CA ALA A 57 2.03 1.41 2.84
C ALA A 57 0.62 1.09 3.33
N VAL A 58 0.40 -0.07 3.96
CA VAL A 58 -0.91 -0.45 4.51
C VAL A 58 -1.31 0.47 5.65
N ILE A 59 -0.40 0.71 6.61
CA ILE A 59 -0.66 1.59 7.76
C ILE A 59 -0.94 3.02 7.28
N CYS A 60 -0.10 3.57 6.41
CA CYS A 60 -0.23 4.94 5.94
C CYS A 60 -1.46 5.13 5.03
N SER A 61 -1.86 4.11 4.26
CA SER A 61 -3.13 4.11 3.52
C SER A 61 -4.34 4.21 4.45
N ARG A 62 -4.30 3.52 5.59
CA ARG A 62 -5.39 3.55 6.60
C ARG A 62 -5.42 4.84 7.38
N VAL A 63 -4.26 5.35 7.82
CA VAL A 63 -4.16 6.67 8.47
C VAL A 63 -4.64 7.77 7.52
N GLY A 64 -4.26 7.68 6.24
CA GLY A 64 -4.75 8.59 5.20
C GLY A 64 -6.27 8.53 5.02
N TYR A 65 -6.87 7.34 5.10
CA TYR A 65 -8.33 7.19 5.08
C TYR A 65 -9.00 7.90 6.26
N GLY A 66 -8.51 7.69 7.48
CA GLY A 66 -9.05 8.35 8.68
C GLY A 66 -8.90 9.88 8.67
N LEU A 67 -7.82 10.40 8.08
CA LEU A 67 -7.60 11.85 7.94
C LEU A 67 -8.52 12.49 6.88
N VAL A 68 -8.80 11.78 5.79
CA VAL A 68 -9.65 12.29 4.70
C VAL A 68 -11.13 12.21 5.08
N TYR A 69 -11.55 11.14 5.78
CA TYR A 69 -12.92 10.93 6.25
C TYR A 69 -13.07 11.26 7.74
N LEU A 70 -12.37 12.30 8.21
CA LEU A 70 -12.31 12.69 9.61
C LEU A 70 -13.68 12.86 10.31
N PRO A 71 -14.73 13.46 9.69
CA PRO A 71 -16.04 13.55 10.34
C PRO A 71 -16.71 12.17 10.55
N ASP A 72 -16.63 11.23 9.59
CA ASP A 72 -17.16 9.86 9.73
C ASP A 72 -16.33 8.99 10.71
N THR A 73 -15.08 9.37 10.96
CA THR A 73 -14.14 8.61 11.81
C THR A 73 -14.30 8.95 13.30
N LEU A 74 -14.82 10.15 13.61
CA LEU A 74 -15.09 10.60 14.98
C LEU A 74 -16.33 9.93 15.58
N ASP A 75 -17.30 9.57 14.75
CA ASP A 75 -18.54 8.89 15.19
C ASP A 75 -18.32 7.41 15.51
N ASP A 76 -17.36 6.74 14.85
CA ASP A 76 -17.06 5.31 15.11
C ASP A 76 -15.57 4.98 14.87
N PRO A 77 -14.69 5.11 15.88
CA PRO A 77 -13.25 4.93 15.74
C PRO A 77 -12.84 3.47 15.41
N LEU A 78 -13.72 2.50 15.70
CA LEU A 78 -13.54 1.08 15.38
C LEU A 78 -13.62 0.80 13.86
N ARG A 79 -14.20 1.72 13.08
CA ARG A 79 -14.34 1.59 11.62
C ARG A 79 -13.00 1.69 10.88
N LEU A 80 -11.96 2.22 11.53
CA LEU A 80 -10.57 2.21 11.06
C LEU A 80 -9.95 0.79 11.03
N LEU A 81 -10.43 -0.11 11.89
CA LEU A 81 -9.94 -1.49 12.01
C LEU A 81 -10.64 -2.46 11.04
N HIS A 82 -11.75 -2.07 10.42
CA HIS A 82 -12.40 -2.87 9.39
C HIS A 82 -11.67 -2.76 8.05
N LEU A 83 -10.62 -3.58 7.91
CA LEU A 83 -9.78 -3.67 6.72
C LEU A 83 -10.52 -4.14 5.45
N MET A 84 -11.74 -4.67 5.60
CA MET A 84 -12.51 -5.31 4.53
C MET A 84 -13.69 -4.48 4.01
N GLU A 85 -14.18 -3.49 4.77
CA GLU A 85 -15.41 -2.77 4.40
C GLU A 85 -15.17 -1.45 3.68
N ASN A 86 -14.04 -0.77 3.92
CA ASN A 86 -13.87 0.62 3.50
C ASN A 86 -12.53 0.86 2.79
N GLY A 87 -12.61 1.61 1.68
CA GLY A 87 -11.57 1.81 0.67
C GLY A 87 -10.21 2.23 1.22
N TYR A 88 -9.16 1.76 0.55
CA TYR A 88 -7.79 2.17 0.81
C TYR A 88 -7.51 3.51 0.11
N VAL A 89 -6.94 4.48 0.81
CA VAL A 89 -6.47 5.71 0.15
C VAL A 89 -5.13 5.42 -0.51
N LEU A 90 -5.12 5.44 -1.84
CA LEU A 90 -3.92 5.19 -2.64
C LEU A 90 -2.80 6.22 -2.35
N TYR A 91 -3.17 7.47 -2.09
CA TYR A 91 -2.22 8.53 -1.70
C TYR A 91 -1.49 8.20 -0.39
N GLY A 92 -2.20 7.64 0.60
CA GLY A 92 -1.59 7.20 1.86
C GLY A 92 -0.63 6.03 1.65
N ALA A 93 -0.97 5.08 0.76
CA ALA A 93 -0.07 3.99 0.40
C ALA A 93 1.22 4.51 -0.25
N ALA A 94 1.11 5.47 -1.18
CA ALA A 94 2.26 6.10 -1.83
C ALA A 94 3.17 6.83 -0.82
N LEU A 95 2.59 7.56 0.14
CA LEU A 95 3.34 8.20 1.23
C LEU A 95 4.05 7.16 2.12
N GLY A 96 3.39 6.05 2.44
CA GLY A 96 4.00 4.96 3.21
C GLY A 96 5.21 4.35 2.52
N VAL A 97 5.15 4.13 1.20
CA VAL A 97 6.30 3.65 0.41
C VAL A 97 7.42 4.68 0.39
N ALA A 98 7.11 5.97 0.23
CA ALA A 98 8.12 7.03 0.25
C ALA A 98 8.82 7.12 1.63
N LEU A 99 8.07 7.01 2.73
CA LEU A 99 8.61 6.98 4.08
C LEU A 99 9.48 5.74 4.32
N ALA A 100 9.08 4.57 3.82
CA ALA A 100 9.89 3.37 3.90
C ALA A 100 11.23 3.52 3.15
N GLY A 101 11.20 4.20 1.99
CA GLY A 101 12.40 4.55 1.23
C GLY A 101 13.33 5.47 2.00
N TRP A 102 12.77 6.50 2.62
CA TRP A 102 13.53 7.45 3.45
C TRP A 102 14.15 6.78 4.68
N LEU A 103 13.40 5.92 5.38
CA LEU A 103 13.91 5.16 6.53
C LEU A 103 15.01 4.18 6.13
N ALA A 104 14.82 3.46 5.01
CA ALA A 104 15.84 2.56 4.50
C ALA A 104 17.11 3.31 4.09
N ALA A 105 16.99 4.51 3.49
CA ALA A 105 18.16 5.33 3.14
C ALA A 105 18.94 5.85 4.36
N ARG A 106 18.34 5.84 5.55
CA ARG A 106 18.97 6.28 6.80
C ARG A 106 19.64 5.14 7.58
N ALA A 107 19.43 3.88 7.17
CA ALA A 107 19.96 2.66 7.79
C ALA A 107 21.18 2.13 7.02
#